data_AF-A0A0C2D425-F1
#
_entry.id   AF-A0A0C2D425-F1
#
_cell.length_a   1.000
_cell.length_b   1.000
_cell.length_c   1.000
_cell.angle_alpha   90.00
_cell.angle_beta   90.00
_cell.angle_gamma   90.00
#
_symmetry.space_group_name_H-M   'P 1'
#
loop_
_entity.id
_entity.type
_entity.pdbx_description
1 polymer ?
#
loop_
_entity_poly.entity_id
_entity_poly.type
_entity_poly.pdbx_seq_one_letter_code
_entity_poly.pdbx_strand_id
1 'polypeptide(L)'
;MPDYQQFKDQYQCRMATTALGKIRNETVTSLKALFADLFSPRVGRCTKTKAKLVLKPDATPMYRQGRPVLFASQSAVDAEIDRLLNEGVLSAIHHSNWAPATVVVKKSSGATWIRADFSTGLNDALMLHQHPLPTAEEVFTNLNGGQLFSKSISPTPIYRWKWMKTQRNSSQ
;
A
#
# COMPACT_ATOMS: atom_id res chain seq x y z
N MET A 1 32.27 41.80 -10.65
CA MET A 1 32.82 40.74 -9.78
C MET A 1 31.82 39.60 -9.72
N PRO A 2 32.08 38.48 -10.42
CA PRO A 2 31.16 37.32 -10.52
C PRO A 2 30.70 36.78 -9.15
N ASP A 3 31.57 36.84 -8.15
CA ASP A 3 31.34 36.31 -6.79
C ASP A 3 30.20 37.01 -6.03
N TYR A 4 29.99 38.31 -6.28
CA TYR A 4 28.91 39.06 -5.63
C TYR A 4 27.53 38.66 -6.16
N GLN A 5 27.43 38.40 -7.47
CA GLN A 5 26.19 37.97 -8.10
C GLN A 5 25.81 36.57 -7.60
N GLN A 6 26.77 35.66 -7.53
CA GLN A 6 26.57 34.31 -7.00
C GLN A 6 26.10 34.33 -5.53
N PHE A 7 26.72 35.16 -4.69
CA PHE A 7 26.32 35.30 -3.29
C PHE A 7 24.89 35.87 -3.15
N LYS A 8 24.54 36.88 -3.96
CA LYS A 8 23.21 37.49 -3.98
C LYS A 8 22.14 36.49 -4.40
N ASP A 9 22.39 35.73 -5.46
CA ASP A 9 21.48 34.69 -5.96
C ASP A 9 21.30 33.58 -4.92
N GLN A 10 22.38 33.14 -4.27
CA GLN A 10 22.32 32.15 -3.19
C GLN A 10 21.50 32.63 -1.98
N TYR A 11 21.68 33.90 -1.58
CA TYR A 11 20.90 34.49 -0.49
C TYR A 11 19.41 34.58 -0.83
N GLN A 12 19.09 35.05 -2.05
CA GLN A 12 17.71 35.14 -2.53
C GLN A 12 17.04 33.76 -2.62
N CYS A 13 17.73 32.75 -3.15
CA CYS A 13 17.25 31.37 -3.17
C CYS A 13 16.97 30.84 -1.76
N ARG A 14 17.86 31.11 -0.79
CA ARG A 14 17.67 30.67 0.60
C ARG A 14 16.46 31.33 1.25
N MET A 15 16.27 32.63 1.05
CA MET A 15 15.11 33.37 1.56
C MET A 15 13.80 32.87 0.95
N ALA A 16 13.77 32.68 -0.38
CA ALA A 16 12.62 32.11 -1.09
C ALA A 16 12.29 30.69 -0.60
N THR A 17 13.30 29.83 -0.41
CA THR A 17 13.12 28.46 0.10
C THR A 17 12.54 28.46 1.52
N THR A 18 12.99 29.38 2.37
CA THR A 18 12.48 29.51 3.75
C THR A 18 11.01 29.96 3.76
N ALA A 19 10.67 30.95 2.94
CA ALA A 19 9.30 31.44 2.80
C ALA A 19 8.36 30.35 2.26
N LEU A 20 8.78 29.62 1.23
CA LEU A 20 8.04 28.48 0.67
C LEU A 20 7.88 27.35 1.71
N GLY A 21 8.90 27.10 2.53
CA GLY A 21 8.84 26.14 3.62
C GLY A 21 7.76 26.49 4.66
N LYS A 22 7.65 27.78 5.01
CA LYS A 22 6.62 28.28 5.91
C LYS A 22 5.21 28.12 5.32
N ILE A 23 5.00 28.60 4.08
CA ILE A 23 3.73 28.46 3.36
C ILE A 23 3.33 26.99 3.24
N ARG A 24 4.27 26.11 2.91
CA ARG A 24 4.04 24.66 2.85
C ARG A 24 3.56 24.12 4.19
N ASN A 25 4.22 24.45 5.29
CA ASN A 25 3.87 23.93 6.60
C ASN A 25 2.49 24.43 7.06
N GLU A 26 2.18 25.71 6.85
CA GLU A 26 0.86 26.28 7.11
C GLU A 26 -0.22 25.59 6.29
N THR A 27 0.00 25.48 4.97
CA THR A 27 -0.92 24.79 4.05
C THR A 27 -1.16 23.33 4.45
N VAL A 28 -0.09 22.58 4.77
CA VAL A 28 -0.20 21.18 5.22
C VAL A 28 -0.99 21.10 6.53
N THR A 29 -0.80 22.05 7.44
CA THR A 29 -1.51 22.08 8.72
C THR A 29 -3.00 22.34 8.50
N SER A 30 -3.34 23.33 7.68
CA SER A 30 -4.72 23.62 7.28
C SER A 30 -5.37 22.44 6.57
N LEU A 31 -4.68 21.77 5.63
CA LEU A 31 -5.20 20.60 4.92
C LEU A 31 -5.44 19.41 5.85
N LYS A 32 -4.54 19.16 6.82
CA LYS A 32 -4.72 18.12 7.83
C LYS A 32 -5.93 18.38 8.72
N ALA A 33 -6.19 19.64 9.06
CA ALA A 33 -7.37 20.02 9.83
C ALA A 33 -8.66 19.87 9.02
N LEU A 34 -8.67 20.34 7.76
CA LEU A 34 -9.84 20.27 6.87
C LEU A 34 -10.20 18.83 6.48
N PHE A 35 -9.20 17.96 6.30
CA PHE A 35 -9.38 16.58 5.86
C PHE A 35 -8.87 15.57 6.89
N ALA A 36 -9.20 15.79 8.18
CA ALA A 36 -8.71 14.97 9.29
C ALA A 36 -8.90 13.45 9.07
N ASP A 37 -10.03 13.04 8.48
CA ASP A 37 -10.33 11.64 8.17
C ASP A 37 -9.37 11.05 7.12
N LEU A 38 -9.05 11.82 6.07
CA LEU A 38 -8.14 11.40 4.99
C LEU A 38 -6.71 11.20 5.50
N PHE A 39 -6.30 12.02 6.46
CA PHE A 39 -4.97 11.95 7.08
C PHE A 39 -4.95 11.09 8.36
N SER A 40 -6.04 10.42 8.68
CA SER A 40 -6.07 9.49 9.81
C SER A 40 -5.11 8.32 9.56
N PRO A 41 -4.50 7.74 10.60
CA PRO A 41 -3.60 6.59 10.44
C PRO A 41 -4.34 5.29 10.06
N ARG A 42 -5.67 5.35 9.86
CA ARG A 42 -6.51 4.20 9.55
C ARG A 42 -6.39 3.81 8.09
N VAL A 43 -6.52 2.52 7.82
CA VAL A 43 -6.61 2.02 6.44
C VAL A 43 -7.95 2.44 5.82
N GLY A 44 -7.89 3.26 4.78
CA GLY A 44 -9.06 3.67 4.01
C GLY A 44 -9.70 2.51 3.23
N ARG A 45 -10.99 2.66 2.88
CA ARG A 45 -11.74 1.70 2.05
C ARG A 45 -12.22 2.37 0.76
N CYS A 46 -11.84 1.82 -0.39
CA CYS A 46 -12.40 2.26 -1.66
C CYS A 46 -13.87 1.81 -1.76
N THR A 47 -14.78 2.76 -1.97
CA THR A 47 -16.22 2.51 -2.15
C THR A 47 -16.67 2.65 -3.59
N LYS A 48 -15.87 3.30 -4.45
CA LYS A 48 -16.24 3.65 -5.83
C LYS A 48 -16.17 2.47 -6.79
N THR A 49 -15.22 1.57 -6.59
CA THR A 49 -14.95 0.50 -7.55
C THR A 49 -14.50 -0.77 -6.84
N LYS A 50 -14.86 -1.92 -7.40
CA LYS A 50 -14.39 -3.24 -6.96
C LYS A 50 -13.43 -3.80 -7.99
N ALA A 51 -12.32 -4.38 -7.52
CA ALA A 51 -11.43 -5.15 -8.39
C ALA A 51 -12.17 -6.39 -8.86
N LYS A 52 -12.16 -6.60 -10.17
CA LYS A 52 -12.65 -7.82 -10.80
C LYS A 52 -11.43 -8.62 -11.25
N LEU A 53 -11.25 -9.78 -10.64
CA LEU A 53 -10.26 -10.75 -11.06
C LEU A 53 -10.91 -11.70 -12.07
N VAL A 54 -10.34 -11.80 -13.27
CA VAL A 54 -10.83 -12.70 -14.32
C VAL A 54 -9.83 -13.85 -14.43
N LEU A 55 -10.33 -15.08 -14.30
CA LEU A 55 -9.53 -16.28 -14.44
C LEU A 55 -9.47 -16.71 -15.91
N LYS A 56 -8.40 -17.41 -16.29
CA LYS A 56 -8.30 -18.09 -17.58
C LYS A 56 -9.39 -19.19 -17.67
N PRO A 57 -9.90 -19.53 -18.86
CA PRO A 57 -10.99 -20.51 -19.02
C PRO A 57 -10.67 -21.91 -18.46
N ASP A 58 -9.41 -22.28 -18.46
CA ASP A 58 -8.86 -23.57 -18.02
C ASP A 58 -8.26 -23.53 -16.60
N ALA A 59 -8.43 -22.41 -15.88
CA ALA A 59 -7.85 -22.23 -14.56
C ALA A 59 -8.47 -23.19 -13.53
N THR A 60 -7.63 -24.06 -12.96
CA THR A 60 -8.01 -24.94 -11.86
C THR A 60 -7.71 -24.31 -10.50
N PRO A 61 -8.66 -24.32 -9.55
CA PRO A 61 -8.39 -23.88 -8.18
C PRO A 61 -7.25 -24.65 -7.53
N MET A 62 -6.45 -23.94 -6.75
CA MET A 62 -5.30 -24.51 -6.08
C MET A 62 -5.34 -24.23 -4.58
N TYR A 63 -5.19 -25.31 -3.81
CA TYR A 63 -5.02 -25.27 -2.36
C TYR A 63 -3.58 -25.61 -2.01
N ARG A 64 -2.89 -24.67 -1.36
CA ARG A 64 -1.55 -24.84 -0.80
C ARG A 64 -1.64 -24.71 0.71
N GLN A 65 -1.15 -25.72 1.41
CA GLN A 65 -1.05 -25.66 2.86
C GLN A 65 -0.15 -24.50 3.28
N GLY A 66 -0.59 -23.75 4.30
CA GLY A 66 0.19 -22.66 4.88
C GLY A 66 1.52 -23.17 5.45
N ARG A 67 2.57 -22.35 5.33
CA ARG A 67 3.89 -22.69 5.87
C ARG A 67 3.83 -22.76 7.41
N PRO A 68 4.54 -23.71 8.05
CA PRO A 68 4.65 -23.75 9.51
C PRO A 68 5.18 -22.42 10.05
N VAL A 69 4.53 -21.89 11.08
CA VAL A 69 4.98 -20.70 11.80
C VAL A 69 5.80 -21.16 13.00
N LEU A 70 6.98 -20.56 13.18
CA LEU A 70 7.80 -20.83 14.36
C LEU A 70 7.04 -20.41 15.63
N PHE A 71 7.11 -21.23 16.67
CA PHE A 71 6.41 -20.99 17.94
C PHE A 71 6.66 -19.58 18.50
N ALA A 72 7.91 -19.12 18.45
CA ALA A 72 8.30 -17.78 18.92
C ALA A 72 7.65 -16.61 18.13
N SER A 73 7.09 -16.86 16.95
CA SER A 73 6.43 -15.85 16.11
C SER A 73 4.90 -16.01 16.09
N GLN A 74 4.35 -17.02 16.76
CA GLN A 74 2.92 -17.34 16.71
C GLN A 74 2.07 -16.17 17.25
N SER A 75 2.43 -15.64 18.42
CA SER A 75 1.70 -14.51 19.04
C SER A 75 1.70 -13.25 18.17
N ALA A 76 2.83 -12.95 17.52
CA ALA A 76 2.94 -11.81 16.63
C ALA A 76 2.11 -11.98 15.35
N VAL A 77 2.04 -13.20 14.82
CA VAL A 77 1.19 -13.54 13.67
C VAL A 77 -0.28 -13.42 14.05
N ASP A 78 -0.70 -13.99 15.19
CA ASP A 78 -2.11 -13.92 15.61
C ASP A 78 -2.56 -12.47 15.84
N ALA A 79 -1.74 -11.66 16.50
CA ALA A 79 -2.02 -10.23 16.68
C ALA A 79 -2.18 -9.46 15.36
N GLU A 80 -1.38 -9.77 14.34
CA GLU A 80 -1.51 -9.16 13.01
C GLU A 80 -2.79 -9.61 12.30
N ILE A 81 -3.19 -10.88 12.45
CA ILE A 81 -4.47 -11.36 11.88
C ILE A 81 -5.65 -10.65 12.55
N ASP A 82 -5.64 -10.53 13.87
CA ASP A 82 -6.71 -9.85 14.61
C ASP A 82 -6.80 -8.38 14.22
N ARG A 83 -5.65 -7.70 14.07
CA ARG A 83 -5.61 -6.33 13.55
C ARG A 83 -6.26 -6.24 12.16
N LEU A 84 -5.90 -7.13 11.23
CA LEU A 84 -6.45 -7.13 9.88
C LEU A 84 -7.96 -7.47 9.82
N LEU A 85 -8.45 -8.30 10.74
CA LEU A 85 -9.87 -8.59 10.90
C LEU A 85 -10.64 -7.37 11.44
N ASN A 86 -10.12 -6.74 12.50
CA ASN A 86 -10.69 -5.53 13.10
C ASN A 86 -10.69 -4.36 12.11
N GLU A 87 -9.61 -4.22 11.34
CA GLU A 87 -9.51 -3.27 10.24
C GLU A 87 -10.27 -3.73 9.00
N GLY A 88 -11.02 -4.84 9.03
CA GLY A 88 -11.85 -5.34 7.94
C GLY A 88 -11.13 -5.50 6.59
N VAL A 89 -9.82 -5.69 6.63
CA VAL A 89 -8.99 -6.11 5.50
C VAL A 89 -9.20 -7.60 5.26
N LEU A 90 -9.30 -8.38 6.33
CA LEU A 90 -9.66 -9.79 6.27
C LEU A 90 -11.08 -10.03 6.79
N SER A 91 -11.62 -11.22 6.53
CA SER A 91 -12.89 -11.72 7.09
C SER A 91 -12.89 -13.24 7.19
N ALA A 92 -13.53 -13.89 8.15
CA ALA A 92 -13.51 -15.36 8.18
C ALA A 92 -14.34 -16.01 7.03
N ILE A 93 -13.90 -17.19 6.54
CA ILE A 93 -14.73 -18.15 5.79
C ILE A 93 -14.53 -19.57 6.29
N HIS A 94 -15.52 -20.41 6.03
CA HIS A 94 -15.47 -21.85 6.30
C HIS A 94 -14.66 -22.61 5.26
N HIS A 95 -14.88 -22.34 3.97
CA HIS A 95 -14.30 -23.11 2.88
C HIS A 95 -13.85 -22.22 1.71
N SER A 96 -12.69 -22.55 1.13
CA SER A 96 -12.18 -21.93 -0.08
C SER A 96 -11.54 -22.98 -0.98
N ASN A 97 -11.87 -22.92 -2.27
CA ASN A 97 -11.18 -23.73 -3.29
C ASN A 97 -9.79 -23.14 -3.62
N TRP A 98 -9.56 -21.88 -3.28
CA TRP A 98 -8.29 -21.18 -3.46
C TRP A 98 -7.65 -20.88 -2.11
N ALA A 99 -6.49 -21.47 -1.84
CA ALA A 99 -5.73 -21.19 -0.63
C ALA A 99 -4.25 -21.02 -1.00
N PRO A 100 -3.76 -19.80 -1.26
CA PRO A 100 -2.34 -19.57 -1.42
C PRO A 100 -1.62 -19.81 -0.09
N ALA A 101 -0.34 -20.21 -0.15
CA ALA A 101 0.45 -20.40 1.05
C ALA A 101 0.67 -19.06 1.76
N THR A 102 0.48 -19.04 3.07
CA THR A 102 0.78 -17.86 3.90
C THR A 102 2.29 -17.74 4.13
N VAL A 103 2.81 -16.52 4.00
CA VAL A 103 4.20 -16.14 4.25
C VAL A 103 4.23 -15.08 5.34
N VAL A 104 5.09 -15.29 6.34
CA VAL A 104 5.31 -14.36 7.46
C VAL A 104 6.62 -13.63 7.22
N VAL A 105 6.59 -12.30 7.24
CA VAL A 105 7.75 -11.44 6.99
C VAL A 105 7.96 -10.53 8.18
N LYS A 106 9.19 -10.48 8.71
CA LYS A 106 9.58 -9.48 9.72
C LYS A 106 10.09 -8.22 9.02
N LYS A 107 9.56 -7.07 9.41
CA LYS A 107 10.03 -5.75 8.95
C LYS A 107 11.25 -5.32 9.77
N SER A 108 12.07 -4.45 9.20
CA SER A 108 13.17 -3.78 9.91
C SER A 108 12.70 -2.99 11.15
N SER A 109 11.43 -2.55 11.18
CA SER A 109 10.83 -1.90 12.34
C SER A 109 10.40 -2.87 13.46
N GLY A 110 10.66 -4.17 13.32
CA GLY A 110 10.22 -5.21 14.26
C GLY A 110 8.77 -5.69 14.06
N ALA A 111 7.98 -5.01 13.21
CA ALA A 111 6.61 -5.41 12.91
C ALA A 111 6.56 -6.69 12.07
N THR A 112 5.52 -7.51 12.28
CA THR A 112 5.28 -8.73 11.51
C THR A 112 4.22 -8.47 10.43
N TRP A 113 4.48 -8.91 9.21
CA TRP A 113 3.53 -8.87 8.10
C TRP A 113 3.14 -10.27 7.67
N ILE A 114 1.87 -10.40 7.31
CA ILE A 114 1.29 -11.61 6.74
C ILE A 114 1.00 -11.34 5.27
N ARG A 115 1.55 -12.18 4.41
CA ARG A 115 1.36 -12.10 2.95
C ARG A 115 0.87 -13.44 2.43
N ALA A 116 -0.01 -13.39 1.45
CA ALA A 116 -0.35 -14.56 0.65
C ALA A 116 0.64 -14.67 -0.51
N ASP A 117 1.20 -15.86 -0.72
CA ASP A 117 2.04 -16.16 -1.87
C ASP A 117 1.16 -16.53 -3.07
N PHE A 118 0.80 -15.52 -3.86
CA PHE A 118 0.01 -15.68 -5.08
C PHE A 118 0.84 -16.14 -6.28
N SER A 119 2.18 -16.11 -6.18
CA SER A 119 3.07 -16.48 -7.29
C SER A 119 2.98 -17.97 -7.61
N THR A 120 2.64 -18.79 -6.63
CA THR A 120 2.61 -20.25 -6.76
C THR A 120 1.29 -20.79 -7.32
N GLY A 121 0.48 -19.98 -8.01
CA GLY A 121 -0.61 -20.47 -8.86
C GLY A 121 -1.74 -19.48 -9.15
N LEU A 122 -2.09 -18.58 -8.21
CA LEU A 122 -3.16 -17.60 -8.49
C LEU A 122 -2.74 -16.65 -9.62
N ASN A 123 -1.49 -16.17 -9.61
CA ASN A 123 -0.99 -15.28 -10.66
C ASN A 123 -1.03 -15.92 -12.05
N ASP A 124 -0.73 -17.22 -12.16
CA ASP A 124 -0.76 -17.97 -13.42
C ASP A 124 -2.20 -18.23 -13.91
N ALA A 125 -3.14 -18.35 -12.98
CA ALA A 125 -4.56 -18.56 -13.26
C ALA A 125 -5.30 -17.28 -13.69
N LEU A 126 -4.75 -16.09 -13.40
CA LEU A 126 -5.35 -14.81 -13.77
C LEU A 126 -5.13 -14.50 -15.26
N MET A 127 -6.16 -13.95 -15.90
CA MET A 127 -6.00 -13.29 -17.19
C MET A 127 -5.17 -12.01 -17.02
N LEU A 128 -4.17 -11.83 -17.89
CA LEU A 128 -3.40 -10.59 -17.92
C LEU A 128 -4.28 -9.46 -18.46
N HIS A 129 -4.67 -8.54 -17.59
CA HIS A 129 -5.28 -7.29 -18.02
C HIS A 129 -4.19 -6.24 -18.21
N GLN A 130 -3.90 -5.90 -19.46
CA GLN A 130 -2.97 -4.82 -19.76
C GLN A 130 -3.70 -3.49 -19.62
N HIS A 131 -3.43 -2.79 -18.53
CA HIS A 131 -3.75 -1.38 -18.40
C HIS A 131 -2.48 -0.58 -18.65
N PRO A 132 -2.39 0.20 -19.74
CA PRO A 132 -1.20 0.97 -20.04
C PRO A 132 -1.00 2.02 -18.94
N LEU A 133 0.16 1.95 -18.28
CA LEU A 133 0.61 3.04 -17.41
C LEU A 133 1.39 4.03 -18.27
N PRO A 134 1.20 5.34 -18.06
CA PRO A 134 1.94 6.33 -18.82
C PRO A 134 3.44 6.18 -18.53
N THR A 135 4.26 6.46 -19.53
CA THR A 135 5.72 6.48 -19.36
C THR A 135 6.14 7.69 -18.53
N ALA A 136 7.34 7.65 -17.96
CA ALA A 136 7.88 8.80 -17.24
C ALA A 136 7.95 10.04 -18.14
N GLU A 137 8.33 9.87 -19.41
CA GLU A 137 8.41 10.95 -20.40
C GLU A 137 7.04 11.58 -20.70
N GLU A 138 5.99 10.75 -20.86
CA GLU A 138 4.62 11.25 -21.03
C GLU A 138 4.16 12.04 -19.80
N VAL A 139 4.46 11.54 -18.59
CA VAL A 139 4.14 12.25 -17.35
C VAL A 139 4.88 13.59 -17.29
N PHE A 140 6.18 13.63 -17.57
CA PHE A 140 6.96 14.88 -17.53
C PHE A 140 6.52 15.87 -18.61
N THR A 141 6.21 15.39 -19.82
CA THR A 141 5.72 16.22 -20.92
C THR A 141 4.40 16.90 -20.54
N ASN A 142 3.49 16.17 -19.88
CA ASN A 142 2.23 16.73 -19.39
C ASN A 142 2.38 17.74 -18.24
N LEU A 143 3.52 17.72 -17.53
CA LEU A 143 3.82 18.65 -16.44
C LEU A 143 4.56 19.91 -16.91
N ASN A 144 4.95 19.99 -18.20
CA ASN A 144 5.64 21.13 -18.75
C ASN A 144 4.81 22.42 -18.59
N GLY A 145 5.49 23.51 -18.18
CA GLY A 145 4.84 24.80 -17.90
C GLY A 145 4.23 24.90 -16.50
N GLY A 146 4.20 23.81 -15.71
CA GLY A 146 3.82 23.85 -14.30
C GLY A 146 4.85 24.61 -13.47
N GLN A 147 4.38 25.53 -12.60
CA GLN A 147 5.25 26.34 -11.74
C GLN A 147 5.34 25.80 -10.31
N LEU A 148 4.32 25.06 -9.86
CA LEU A 148 4.25 24.50 -8.52
C LEU A 148 3.67 23.09 -8.58
N PHE A 149 4.32 22.16 -7.87
CA PHE A 149 3.91 20.76 -7.80
C PHE A 149 3.72 20.35 -6.35
N SER A 150 2.72 19.49 -6.10
CA SER A 150 2.54 18.82 -4.82
C SER A 150 2.68 17.31 -5.02
N LYS A 151 3.28 16.64 -4.05
CA LYS A 151 3.42 15.18 -4.03
C LYS A 151 2.71 14.63 -2.81
N SER A 152 1.72 13.79 -3.03
CA SER A 152 1.09 12.99 -1.99
C SER A 152 1.50 11.53 -2.15
N ILE A 153 1.86 10.88 -1.06
CA ILE A 153 2.21 9.46 -1.04
C ILE A 153 1.25 8.79 -0.06
N SER A 154 0.48 7.82 -0.54
CA SER A 154 -0.22 6.91 0.35
C SER A 154 0.76 5.83 0.83
N PRO A 155 0.95 5.64 2.15
CA PRO A 155 1.89 4.66 2.70
C PRO A 155 1.48 3.20 2.44
N THR A 156 0.25 2.95 2.00
CA THR A 156 -0.27 1.63 1.64
C THR A 156 -0.96 1.68 0.28
N PRO A 157 -0.28 1.32 -0.82
CA PRO A 157 -0.92 1.24 -2.15
C PRO A 157 -1.82 0.00 -2.30
N ILE A 158 -1.79 -0.93 -1.34
CA ILE A 158 -2.64 -2.12 -1.36
C ILE A 158 -3.98 -1.73 -0.75
N TYR A 159 -4.90 -1.33 -1.61
CA TYR A 159 -6.31 -1.14 -1.27
C TYR A 159 -6.84 -2.31 -0.42
N ARG A 160 -7.69 -2.00 0.56
CA ARG A 160 -8.45 -2.98 1.35
C ARG A 160 -9.26 -3.88 0.41
N TRP A 161 -8.85 -5.13 0.24
CA TRP A 161 -9.61 -6.20 -0.40
C TRP A 161 -9.88 -7.29 0.64
N LYS A 162 -11.14 -7.67 0.81
CA LYS A 162 -11.60 -8.64 1.81
C LYS A 162 -11.09 -10.04 1.44
N TRP A 163 -10.18 -10.61 2.24
CA TRP A 163 -9.69 -12.01 2.10
C TRP A 163 -9.83 -12.78 3.41
N MET A 164 -9.81 -14.12 3.38
CA MET A 164 -10.38 -14.90 4.48
C MET A 164 -9.48 -15.93 5.17
N LYS A 165 -9.59 -16.06 6.51
CA LYS A 165 -8.82 -16.99 7.39
C LYS A 165 -9.59 -18.29 7.63
N THR A 166 -8.87 -19.42 7.63
CA THR A 166 -9.28 -20.73 8.14
C THR A 166 -8.82 -20.90 9.60
N GLN A 167 -9.71 -21.32 10.50
CA GLN A 167 -9.35 -21.81 11.83
C GLN A 167 -8.96 -23.29 11.72
N ARG A 168 -7.85 -23.68 12.36
CA ARG A 168 -7.43 -25.08 12.47
C ARG A 168 -8.14 -25.66 13.69
N ASN A 169 -9.07 -26.60 13.48
CA ASN A 169 -9.64 -27.36 14.59
C ASN A 169 -8.55 -28.26 15.18
N SER A 170 -8.30 -28.09 16.48
CA SER A 170 -7.66 -29.08 17.33
C SER A 170 -8.62 -30.25 17.52
N SER A 171 -8.27 -31.41 16.96
CA SER A 171 -8.94 -32.68 17.25
C SER A 171 -8.53 -33.18 18.63
N GLN A 172 -9.50 -33.81 19.29
CA GLN A 172 -9.44 -34.51 20.58
C GLN A 172 -8.26 -35.47 20.72
#